data_AF-A0A5C9CQG8-F1
#
_entry.id   AF-A0A5C9CQG8-F1
#
_cell.length_a   1.000
_cell.length_b   1.000
_cell.length_c   1.000
_cell.angle_alpha   90.00
_cell.angle_beta   90.00
_cell.angle_gamma   90.00
#
_symmetry.space_group_name_H-M   'P 1'
#
loop_
_entity.id
_entity.type
_entity.pdbx_description
1 polymer ?
#
loop_
_entity_poly.entity_id
_entity_poly.type
_entity_poly.pdbx_seq_one_letter_code
_entity_poly.pdbx_strand_id
1 'polypeptide(L)'
;MQLELRGIIESRYAYFAEYRFQYRAEPQAILAHFSGERLQFLQALLHAAPRAKTWCTLDFEALHQSYPAEHSRVVKALDYLAEQGWIELEAKQMTEVYAVLQPHVDAEALGAELSHYFKTKEASEVARIQGVLDLFASESCLSQRLATYFGDQDAPQQCGHCSVCLGQTASWPEPDKRPPLAGLGFSALCAELMARHQSVQGNAPSAELLTRFLCGISAPLLTRLKARSLSGFAALEDYPYAQVRAWVQDSIKAAN
;
A
#
# COMPACT_ATOMS: atom_id res chain seq x y z
N MET A 1 8.39 7.62 -2.20
CA MET A 1 9.77 7.23 -1.81
C MET A 1 10.72 6.88 -2.98
N GLN A 2 10.61 5.77 -3.72
CA GLN A 2 11.65 5.40 -4.73
C GLN A 2 11.77 6.38 -5.90
N LEU A 3 10.66 7.01 -6.29
CA LEU A 3 10.65 8.09 -7.30
C LEU A 3 11.33 9.36 -6.79
N GLU A 4 11.19 9.67 -5.50
CA GLU A 4 11.86 10.82 -4.86
C GLU A 4 13.36 10.58 -4.69
N LEU A 5 13.75 9.38 -4.25
CA LEU A 5 15.18 8.99 -4.15
C LEU A 5 15.91 9.05 -5.50
N ARG A 6 15.17 8.90 -6.61
CA ARG A 6 15.68 9.04 -7.98
C ARG A 6 15.55 10.48 -8.52
N GLY A 7 15.06 11.42 -7.72
CA GLY A 7 14.87 12.82 -8.12
C GLY A 7 13.86 13.01 -9.26
N ILE A 8 12.88 12.10 -9.39
CA ILE A 8 11.84 12.17 -10.43
C ILE A 8 10.68 13.04 -9.97
N ILE A 9 10.32 12.90 -8.69
CA ILE A 9 9.31 13.74 -8.02
C ILE A 9 9.88 14.29 -6.72
N GLU A 10 9.26 15.34 -6.20
CA GLU A 10 9.59 15.93 -4.91
C GLU A 10 8.31 16.26 -4.15
N SER A 11 8.24 15.86 -2.87
CA SER A 11 7.15 16.26 -1.98
C SER A 11 7.18 17.76 -1.73
N ARG A 12 6.04 18.43 -1.89
CA ARG A 12 5.90 19.88 -1.69
C ARG A 12 5.26 20.20 -0.35
N TYR A 13 4.01 19.79 -0.17
CA TYR A 13 3.25 20.00 1.04
C TYR A 13 2.10 19.00 1.10
N ALA A 14 1.56 18.79 2.30
CA ALA A 14 0.32 18.05 2.50
C ALA A 14 -0.79 19.01 2.91
N TYR A 15 -2.01 18.75 2.43
CA TYR A 15 -3.21 19.48 2.83
C TYR A 15 -4.40 18.52 2.93
N PHE A 16 -5.42 18.90 3.68
CA PHE A 16 -6.68 18.16 3.66
C PHE A 16 -7.48 18.55 2.43
N ALA A 17 -7.82 17.58 1.58
CA ALA A 17 -8.57 17.84 0.35
C ALA A 17 -10.04 18.15 0.61
N GLU A 18 -10.58 17.73 1.76
CA GLU A 18 -11.98 17.92 2.10
C GLU A 18 -12.10 18.63 3.45
N TYR A 19 -12.73 19.81 3.46
CA TYR A 19 -13.15 20.49 4.69
C TYR A 19 -14.67 20.44 4.78
N ARG A 20 -15.17 19.94 5.90
CA ARG A 20 -16.59 19.96 6.22
C ARG A 20 -16.82 20.63 7.56
N PHE A 21 -17.92 21.33 7.70
CA PHE A 21 -18.28 21.96 8.96
C PHE A 21 -19.77 21.88 9.26
N GLN A 22 -20.12 21.94 10.54
CA GLN A 22 -21.50 22.05 11.02
C GLN A 22 -21.68 23.38 11.73
N TYR A 23 -22.73 24.12 11.38
CA TYR A 23 -23.08 25.37 12.07
C TYR A 23 -23.47 25.11 13.53
N ARG A 24 -22.89 25.91 14.43
CA ARG A 24 -23.28 26.03 15.85
C ARG A 24 -24.03 27.33 16.13
N ALA A 25 -23.82 28.34 15.28
CA ALA A 25 -24.57 29.60 15.25
C ALA A 25 -25.25 29.79 13.89
N GLU A 26 -26.29 30.63 13.83
CA GLU A 26 -26.96 30.92 12.56
C GLU A 26 -26.02 31.66 11.59
N PRO A 27 -26.01 31.30 10.28
CA PRO A 27 -25.09 31.91 9.31
C PRO A 27 -25.16 33.44 9.26
N GLN A 28 -26.36 34.02 9.38
CA GLN A 28 -26.53 35.48 9.37
C GLN A 28 -25.90 36.14 10.60
N ALA A 29 -25.98 35.50 11.77
CA ALA A 29 -25.35 35.98 13.00
C ALA A 29 -23.82 35.93 12.88
N ILE A 30 -23.27 34.86 12.29
CA ILE A 30 -21.84 34.75 12.00
C ILE A 30 -21.39 35.90 11.10
N LEU A 31 -22.10 36.14 9.99
CA LEU A 31 -21.77 37.20 9.04
C LEU A 31 -21.85 38.61 9.66
N ALA A 32 -22.77 38.85 10.60
CA ALA A 32 -22.93 40.15 11.27
C ALA A 32 -21.69 40.58 12.08
N HIS A 33 -20.80 39.65 12.45
CA HIS A 33 -19.54 39.97 13.11
C HIS A 33 -18.47 40.57 12.19
N PHE A 34 -18.71 40.58 10.87
CA PHE A 34 -17.73 41.01 9.87
C PHE A 34 -18.23 42.19 9.04
N SER A 35 -17.30 42.99 8.53
CA SER A 35 -17.58 44.13 7.66
C SER A 35 -16.58 44.24 6.51
N GLY A 36 -16.97 44.96 5.46
CA GLY A 36 -16.13 45.21 4.28
C GLY A 36 -15.78 43.93 3.52
N GLU A 37 -14.51 43.82 3.10
CA GLU A 37 -14.01 42.71 2.28
C GLU A 37 -14.13 41.35 2.97
N ARG A 38 -13.95 41.29 4.31
CA ARG A 38 -14.06 40.03 5.07
C ARG A 38 -15.47 39.45 5.04
N LEU A 39 -16.49 40.32 5.08
CA LEU A 39 -17.89 39.91 4.97
C LEU A 39 -18.15 39.29 3.59
N GLN A 40 -17.70 39.95 2.53
CA GLN A 40 -17.87 39.47 1.15
C GLN A 40 -17.17 38.11 0.94
N PHE A 41 -15.95 37.96 1.45
CA PHE A 41 -15.22 36.71 1.41
C PHE A 41 -15.96 35.57 2.15
N LEU A 42 -16.43 35.81 3.37
CA LEU A 42 -17.17 34.80 4.14
C LEU A 42 -18.51 34.44 3.50
N GLN A 43 -19.21 35.41 2.89
CA GLN A 43 -20.42 35.14 2.12
C GLN A 43 -20.14 34.18 0.96
N ALA A 44 -19.06 34.41 0.19
CA ALA A 44 -18.65 33.53 -0.89
C ALA A 44 -18.26 32.13 -0.37
N LEU A 45 -17.50 32.06 0.74
CA LEU A 45 -17.08 30.80 1.36
C LEU A 45 -18.28 29.96 1.82
N LEU A 46 -19.23 30.56 2.55
CA LEU A 46 -20.41 29.84 3.03
C LEU A 46 -21.35 29.45 1.87
N HIS A 47 -21.40 30.24 0.79
CA HIS A 47 -22.16 29.92 -0.41
C HIS A 47 -21.55 28.73 -1.18
N ALA A 48 -20.23 28.66 -1.25
CA ALA A 48 -19.48 27.55 -1.83
C ALA A 48 -19.47 26.29 -0.93
N ALA A 49 -20.21 26.28 0.19
CA ALA A 49 -20.31 25.15 1.10
C ALA A 49 -21.78 24.71 1.28
N PRO A 50 -22.40 24.10 0.25
CA PRO A 50 -23.80 23.73 0.29
C PRO A 50 -24.07 22.75 1.44
N ARG A 51 -25.19 22.99 2.15
CA ARG A 51 -25.60 22.16 3.27
C ARG A 51 -26.31 20.91 2.77
N ALA A 52 -25.78 19.73 3.11
CA ALA A 52 -26.43 18.46 2.76
C ALA A 52 -27.47 18.03 3.81
N LYS A 53 -27.06 17.86 5.08
CA LYS A 53 -27.95 17.57 6.22
C LYS A 53 -27.55 18.39 7.44
N THR A 54 -26.58 17.90 8.20
CA THR A 54 -25.97 18.61 9.33
C THR A 54 -24.64 19.25 8.94
N TRP A 55 -23.92 18.62 8.02
CA TRP A 55 -22.64 19.07 7.51
C TRP A 55 -22.77 19.85 6.19
N CYS A 56 -21.96 20.88 6.08
CA CYS A 56 -21.60 21.60 4.87
C CYS A 56 -20.23 21.10 4.42
N THR A 57 -20.06 20.76 3.16
CA THR A 57 -18.75 20.43 2.58
C THR A 57 -18.33 21.58 1.69
N LEU A 58 -17.12 22.10 1.89
CA LEU A 58 -16.59 23.18 1.08
C LEU A 58 -16.21 22.69 -0.31
N ASP A 59 -16.74 23.35 -1.34
CA ASP A 59 -16.33 23.19 -2.72
C ASP A 59 -15.30 24.27 -3.08
N PHE A 60 -14.03 23.88 -3.12
CA PHE A 60 -12.93 24.79 -3.45
C PHE A 60 -12.99 25.29 -4.90
N GLU A 61 -13.54 24.50 -5.82
CA GLU A 61 -13.64 24.89 -7.22
C GLU A 61 -14.70 25.98 -7.38
N ALA A 62 -15.89 25.77 -6.79
CA ALA A 62 -16.95 26.77 -6.76
C ALA A 62 -16.53 28.07 -6.03
N LEU A 63 -15.78 27.94 -4.93
CA LEU A 63 -15.22 29.11 -4.24
C LEU A 63 -14.22 29.85 -5.12
N HIS A 64 -13.28 29.14 -5.77
CA HIS A 64 -12.27 29.78 -6.61
C HIS A 64 -12.88 30.52 -7.82
N GLN A 65 -13.95 29.98 -8.41
CA GLN A 65 -14.68 30.63 -9.51
C GLN A 65 -15.40 31.91 -9.08
N SER A 66 -15.96 31.94 -7.85
CA SER A 66 -16.72 33.09 -7.34
C SER A 66 -15.85 34.14 -6.63
N TYR A 67 -14.81 33.69 -5.94
CA TYR A 67 -13.88 34.52 -5.18
C TYR A 67 -12.48 33.87 -5.16
N PRO A 68 -11.57 34.26 -6.06
CA PRO A 68 -10.21 33.74 -6.10
C PRO A 68 -9.49 34.03 -4.77
N ALA A 69 -9.32 32.99 -3.96
CA ALA A 69 -8.61 33.06 -2.69
C ALA A 69 -7.60 31.92 -2.58
N GLU A 70 -6.46 32.23 -1.96
CA GLU A 70 -5.45 31.24 -1.60
C GLU A 70 -6.04 30.20 -0.64
N HIS A 71 -5.71 28.93 -0.83
CA HIS A 71 -6.18 27.83 0.02
C HIS A 71 -5.89 28.10 1.51
N SER A 72 -4.70 28.64 1.82
CA SER A 72 -4.30 28.99 3.19
C SER A 72 -5.22 30.03 3.85
N ARG A 73 -5.81 30.95 3.08
CA ARG A 73 -6.75 31.96 3.58
C ARG A 73 -8.09 31.34 3.94
N VAL A 74 -8.56 30.40 3.14
CA VAL A 74 -9.81 29.67 3.34
C VAL A 74 -9.74 28.82 4.61
N VAL A 75 -8.64 28.07 4.77
CA VAL A 75 -8.39 27.26 5.97
C VAL A 75 -8.35 28.12 7.23
N LYS A 76 -7.58 29.22 7.21
CA LYS A 76 -7.53 30.17 8.35
C LYS A 76 -8.89 30.73 8.74
N ALA A 77 -9.76 30.98 7.76
CA ALA A 77 -11.10 31.48 8.03
C ALA A 77 -11.97 30.40 8.70
N LEU A 78 -11.94 29.17 8.19
CA LEU A 78 -12.65 28.04 8.80
C LEU A 78 -12.15 27.78 10.23
N ASP A 79 -10.83 27.77 10.44
CA ASP A 79 -10.23 27.61 11.77
C ASP A 79 -10.70 28.72 12.71
N TYR A 80 -10.65 29.97 12.27
CA TYR A 80 -11.14 31.10 13.07
C TYR A 80 -12.62 30.94 13.46
N LEU A 81 -13.50 30.58 12.52
CA LEU A 81 -14.92 30.35 12.82
C LEU A 81 -15.12 29.20 13.84
N ALA A 82 -14.27 28.18 13.78
CA ALA A 82 -14.30 27.06 14.71
C ALA A 82 -13.78 27.45 16.10
N GLU A 83 -12.71 28.24 16.18
CA GLU A 83 -12.16 28.79 17.43
C GLU A 83 -13.17 29.70 18.15
N GLN A 84 -13.96 30.48 17.39
CA GLN A 84 -15.06 31.27 17.95
C GLN A 84 -16.27 30.42 18.39
N GLY A 85 -16.25 29.10 18.15
CA GLY A 85 -17.33 28.18 18.47
C GLY A 85 -18.57 28.33 17.58
N TRP A 86 -18.45 29.02 16.44
CA TRP A 86 -19.57 29.26 15.53
C TRP A 86 -19.82 28.10 14.55
N ILE A 87 -18.77 27.33 14.28
CA ILE A 87 -18.85 26.08 13.52
C ILE A 87 -18.08 24.97 14.24
N GLU A 88 -18.47 23.73 13.99
CA GLU A 88 -17.65 22.55 14.25
C GLU A 88 -16.97 22.18 12.93
N LEU A 89 -15.64 22.20 12.90
CA LEU A 89 -14.84 21.95 11.69
C LEU A 89 -14.24 20.53 11.71
N GLU A 90 -14.26 19.87 10.57
CA GLU A 90 -13.59 18.59 10.36
C GLU A 90 -12.87 18.57 9.01
N ALA A 91 -11.58 18.26 9.05
CA ALA A 91 -10.75 18.11 7.87
C ALA A 91 -10.54 16.61 7.57
N LYS A 92 -10.72 16.23 6.31
CA LYS A 92 -10.61 14.84 5.85
C LYS A 92 -9.70 14.73 4.64
N GLN A 93 -9.23 13.50 4.41
CA GLN A 93 -8.44 13.11 3.23
C GLN A 93 -7.14 13.92 3.11
N MET A 94 -6.14 13.55 3.92
CA MET A 94 -4.79 14.07 3.76
C MET A 94 -4.29 13.76 2.35
N THR A 95 -3.96 14.80 1.61
CA THR A 95 -3.47 14.74 0.23
C THR A 95 -2.08 15.34 0.18
N GLU A 96 -1.14 14.59 -0.38
CA GLU A 96 0.24 15.02 -0.57
C GLU A 96 0.42 15.55 -1.99
N VAL A 97 0.93 16.77 -2.11
CA VAL A 97 1.24 17.39 -3.40
C VAL A 97 2.69 17.11 -3.74
N TYR A 98 2.91 16.58 -4.94
CA TYR A 98 4.24 16.31 -5.49
C TYR A 98 4.48 17.18 -6.72
N ALA A 99 5.69 17.71 -6.84
CA ALA A 99 6.16 18.30 -8.08
C ALA A 99 6.87 17.24 -8.91
N VAL A 100 6.60 17.22 -10.22
CA VAL A 100 7.34 16.39 -11.18
C VAL A 100 8.60 17.15 -11.57
N LEU A 101 9.77 16.63 -11.18
CA LEU A 101 11.06 17.23 -11.50
C LEU A 101 11.55 16.80 -12.90
N GLN A 102 11.17 15.61 -13.33
CA GLN A 102 11.56 15.04 -14.63
C GLN A 102 10.30 14.67 -15.45
N PRO A 103 9.69 15.64 -16.16
CA PRO A 103 8.42 15.44 -16.86
C PRO A 103 8.51 14.54 -18.10
N HIS A 104 9.72 14.30 -18.61
CA HIS A 104 9.97 13.49 -19.81
C HIS A 104 10.57 12.12 -19.50
N VAL A 105 10.42 11.62 -18.27
CA VAL A 105 10.87 10.27 -17.92
C VAL A 105 10.09 9.23 -18.73
N ASP A 106 10.80 8.26 -19.30
CA ASP A 106 10.18 7.12 -19.95
C ASP A 106 9.52 6.24 -18.88
N ALA A 107 8.18 6.28 -18.85
CA ALA A 107 7.39 5.57 -17.86
C ALA A 107 7.49 4.04 -17.98
N GLU A 108 7.66 3.51 -19.20
CA GLU A 108 7.78 2.06 -19.42
C GLU A 108 9.14 1.56 -18.93
N ALA A 109 10.22 2.24 -19.32
CA ALA A 109 11.57 1.91 -18.87
C ALA A 109 11.69 2.03 -17.34
N LEU A 110 11.17 3.12 -16.76
CA LEU A 110 11.16 3.32 -15.30
C LEU A 110 10.33 2.24 -14.58
N GLY A 111 9.18 1.88 -15.14
CA GLY A 111 8.34 0.80 -14.60
C GLY A 111 9.07 -0.54 -14.58
N ALA A 112 9.80 -0.87 -15.64
CA ALA A 112 10.62 -2.07 -15.71
C ALA A 112 11.77 -2.05 -14.69
N GLU A 113 12.46 -0.92 -14.54
CA GLU A 113 13.54 -0.74 -13.55
C GLU A 113 13.03 -0.92 -12.12
N LEU A 114 11.93 -0.24 -11.76
CA LEU A 114 11.33 -0.34 -10.43
C LEU A 114 10.85 -1.76 -10.15
N SER A 115 10.21 -2.42 -11.12
CA SER A 115 9.78 -3.81 -11.01
C SER A 115 10.97 -4.75 -10.73
N HIS A 116 12.08 -4.57 -11.45
CA HIS A 116 13.30 -5.35 -11.23
C HIS A 116 13.91 -5.08 -9.84
N TYR A 117 13.97 -3.80 -9.43
CA TYR A 117 14.46 -3.41 -8.12
C TYR A 117 13.66 -4.07 -6.99
N PHE A 118 12.33 -4.00 -7.04
CA PHE A 118 11.47 -4.59 -6.01
C PHE A 118 11.56 -6.12 -5.97
N LYS A 119 11.64 -6.79 -7.11
CA LYS A 119 11.85 -8.25 -7.18
C LYS A 119 13.19 -8.67 -6.58
N THR A 120 14.24 -7.89 -6.82
CA THR A 120 15.56 -8.15 -6.25
C THR A 120 15.55 -7.96 -4.73
N LYS A 121 14.88 -6.91 -4.24
CA LYS A 121 14.68 -6.70 -2.80
C LYS A 121 13.84 -7.80 -2.15
N GLU A 122 12.75 -8.21 -2.78
CA GLU A 122 11.93 -9.34 -2.33
C GLU A 122 12.78 -10.60 -2.15
N ALA A 123 13.56 -10.97 -3.17
CA ALA A 123 14.44 -12.15 -3.10
C ALA A 123 15.47 -12.04 -1.97
N SER A 124 16.08 -10.86 -1.80
CA SER A 124 17.05 -10.60 -0.72
C SER A 124 16.41 -10.71 0.67
N GLU A 125 15.20 -10.17 0.85
CA GLU A 125 14.50 -10.23 2.14
C GLU A 125 14.03 -11.65 2.48
N VAL A 126 13.52 -12.40 1.49
CA VAL A 126 13.18 -13.82 1.66
C VAL A 126 14.41 -14.63 2.05
N ALA A 127 15.54 -14.42 1.36
CA ALA A 127 16.80 -15.08 1.69
C ALA A 127 17.30 -14.71 3.10
N ARG A 128 17.13 -13.45 3.51
CA ARG A 128 17.48 -12.98 4.86
C ARG A 128 16.64 -13.66 5.93
N ILE A 129 15.32 -13.80 5.72
CA ILE A 129 14.44 -14.54 6.63
C ILE A 129 14.87 -16.01 6.71
N GLN A 130 15.15 -16.64 5.56
CA GLN A 130 15.65 -18.02 5.53
C GLN A 130 16.95 -18.15 6.33
N GLY A 131 17.89 -17.21 6.17
CA GLY A 131 19.14 -17.20 6.95
C GLY A 131 18.93 -17.11 8.46
N VAL A 132 17.88 -16.42 8.93
CA VAL A 132 17.51 -16.41 10.36
C VAL A 132 16.97 -17.77 10.79
N LEU A 133 16.14 -18.42 9.98
CA LEU A 133 15.62 -19.76 10.29
C LEU A 133 16.75 -20.81 10.31
N ASP A 134 17.67 -20.73 9.36
CA ASP A 134 18.85 -21.60 9.25
C ASP A 134 19.85 -21.37 10.39
N LEU A 135 19.90 -20.16 10.94
CA LEU A 135 20.68 -19.87 12.14
C LEU A 135 20.11 -20.63 13.34
N PHE A 136 18.79 -20.58 13.57
CA PHE A 136 18.20 -21.23 14.74
C PHE A 136 18.21 -22.76 14.68
N ALA A 137 18.11 -23.35 13.48
CA ALA A 137 18.23 -24.78 13.27
C ALA A 137 19.68 -25.27 13.07
N SER A 138 20.67 -24.42 13.34
CA SER A 138 22.08 -24.76 13.18
C SER A 138 22.53 -25.84 14.17
N GLU A 139 23.36 -26.76 13.71
CA GLU A 139 24.14 -27.66 14.59
C GLU A 139 25.48 -27.05 15.04
N SER A 140 25.81 -25.83 14.58
CA SER A 140 27.02 -25.09 14.97
C SER A 140 26.73 -23.88 15.84
N CYS A 141 27.77 -23.40 16.55
CA CYS A 141 27.70 -22.29 17.51
C CYS A 141 26.98 -21.05 16.94
N LEU A 142 25.86 -20.66 17.56
CA LEU A 142 25.04 -19.53 17.10
C LEU A 142 25.77 -18.20 17.18
N SER A 143 26.49 -17.97 18.29
CA SER A 143 27.23 -16.72 18.52
C SER A 143 28.36 -16.54 17.51
N GLN A 144 29.05 -17.62 17.13
CA GLN A 144 30.08 -17.59 16.10
C GLN A 144 29.49 -17.24 14.74
N ARG A 145 28.39 -17.89 14.36
CA ARG A 145 27.72 -17.60 13.07
C ARG A 145 27.21 -16.16 12.99
N LEU A 146 26.67 -15.64 14.08
CA LEU A 146 26.25 -14.23 14.17
C LEU A 146 27.43 -13.29 14.02
N ALA A 147 28.54 -13.54 14.72
CA ALA A 147 29.76 -12.75 14.59
C ALA A 147 30.25 -12.71 13.14
N THR A 148 30.36 -13.88 12.49
CA THR A 148 30.74 -13.97 11.07
C THR A 148 29.79 -13.22 10.15
N TYR A 149 28.48 -13.30 10.38
CA TYR A 149 27.47 -12.56 9.61
C TYR A 149 27.66 -11.04 9.70
N PHE A 150 28.06 -10.53 10.87
CA PHE A 150 28.37 -9.12 11.09
C PHE A 150 29.83 -8.74 10.78
N GLY A 151 30.61 -9.65 10.19
CA GLY A 151 31.97 -9.39 9.72
C GLY A 151 33.08 -9.68 10.72
N ASP A 152 32.78 -10.26 11.87
CA ASP A 152 33.78 -10.70 12.85
C ASP A 152 34.19 -12.16 12.58
N GLN A 153 35.41 -12.31 12.06
CA GLN A 153 36.02 -13.61 11.73
C GLN A 153 36.85 -14.19 12.87
N ASP A 154 37.11 -13.41 13.93
CA ASP A 154 37.99 -13.80 15.04
C ASP A 154 37.20 -14.42 16.21
N ALA A 155 35.87 -14.48 16.09
CA ALA A 155 35.00 -15.09 17.08
C ALA A 155 35.34 -16.57 17.34
N PRO A 156 35.26 -17.04 18.60
CA PRO A 156 35.59 -18.41 18.95
C PRO A 156 34.63 -19.40 18.28
N GLN A 157 35.17 -20.52 17.82
CA GLN A 157 34.40 -21.60 17.17
C GLN A 157 33.27 -22.15 18.06
N GLN A 158 33.46 -22.11 19.38
CA GLN A 158 32.46 -22.47 20.38
C GLN A 158 32.42 -21.39 21.46
N CYS A 159 31.27 -20.74 21.65
CA CYS A 159 31.11 -19.70 22.67
C CYS A 159 30.89 -20.27 24.08
N GLY A 160 30.51 -21.55 24.20
CA GLY A 160 30.25 -22.21 25.48
C GLY A 160 28.94 -21.85 26.17
N HIS A 161 28.14 -20.92 25.63
CA HIS A 161 26.92 -20.42 26.28
C HIS A 161 25.67 -20.37 25.38
N CYS A 162 25.77 -20.60 24.07
CA CYS A 162 24.61 -20.69 23.19
C CYS A 162 23.94 -22.07 23.30
N SER A 163 22.67 -22.17 22.89
CA SER A 163 21.90 -23.43 22.97
C SER A 163 22.62 -24.61 22.33
N VAL A 164 23.22 -24.43 21.16
CA VAL A 164 23.99 -25.48 20.47
C VAL A 164 25.22 -25.90 21.27
N CYS A 165 26.00 -24.95 21.81
CA CYS A 165 27.16 -25.27 22.66
C CYS A 165 26.76 -25.96 23.97
N LEU A 166 25.52 -25.76 24.43
CA LEU A 166 24.94 -26.43 25.59
C LEU A 166 24.25 -27.77 25.22
N GLY A 167 24.31 -28.20 23.95
CA GLY A 167 23.70 -29.45 23.48
C GLY A 167 22.18 -29.39 23.29
N GLN A 168 21.60 -28.18 23.21
CA GLN A 168 20.16 -27.92 23.07
C GLN A 168 19.84 -27.40 21.66
N THR A 169 20.15 -28.19 20.63
CA THR A 169 19.84 -27.81 19.24
C THR A 169 18.33 -27.82 18.99
N ALA A 170 17.81 -26.76 18.38
CA ALA A 170 16.40 -26.66 18.01
C ALA A 170 16.16 -27.32 16.64
N SER A 171 15.02 -27.98 16.48
CA SER A 171 14.54 -28.51 15.21
C SER A 171 13.19 -27.90 14.84
N TRP A 172 12.96 -27.71 13.54
CA TRP A 172 11.67 -27.27 13.04
C TRP A 172 10.69 -28.46 12.96
N PRO A 173 9.40 -28.25 13.27
CA PRO A 173 8.40 -29.28 13.03
C PRO A 173 8.31 -29.58 11.52
N GLU A 174 8.09 -30.83 11.17
CA GLU A 174 7.79 -31.18 9.78
C GLU A 174 6.47 -30.50 9.37
N PRO A 175 6.41 -29.87 8.18
CA PRO A 175 5.16 -29.32 7.68
C PRO A 175 4.17 -30.45 7.38
N ASP A 176 2.88 -30.15 7.52
CA ASP A 176 1.82 -31.10 7.22
C ASP A 176 1.93 -31.64 5.80
N LYS A 177 1.72 -32.96 5.65
CA LYS A 177 1.73 -33.61 4.33
C LYS A 177 0.52 -33.15 3.54
N ARG A 178 0.76 -32.65 2.32
CA ARG A 178 -0.28 -32.22 1.40
C ARG A 178 -0.20 -32.97 0.07
N PRO A 179 -1.32 -33.10 -0.66
CA PRO A 179 -1.30 -33.64 -2.02
C PRO A 179 -0.28 -32.90 -2.89
N PRO A 180 0.50 -33.60 -3.73
CA PRO A 180 1.41 -32.94 -4.65
C PRO A 180 0.67 -32.00 -5.61
N LEU A 181 1.21 -30.79 -5.82
CA LEU A 181 0.65 -29.81 -6.76
C LEU A 181 0.51 -30.36 -8.19
N ALA A 182 1.40 -31.26 -8.60
CA ALA A 182 1.37 -31.92 -9.92
C ALA A 182 0.07 -32.70 -10.19
N GLY A 183 -0.64 -33.14 -9.15
CA GLY A 183 -1.93 -33.83 -9.27
C GLY A 183 -3.14 -32.90 -9.31
N LEU A 184 -2.96 -31.59 -9.15
CA LEU A 184 -4.04 -30.62 -9.11
C LEU A 184 -4.38 -30.09 -10.51
N GLY A 185 -5.67 -29.82 -10.75
CA GLY A 185 -6.16 -29.32 -12.04
C GLY A 185 -5.93 -27.83 -12.21
N PHE A 186 -4.77 -27.42 -12.77
CA PHE A 186 -4.45 -26.01 -13.03
C PHE A 186 -5.56 -25.28 -13.79
N SER A 187 -6.05 -25.86 -14.89
CA SER A 187 -7.11 -25.26 -15.71
C SER A 187 -8.39 -25.04 -14.90
N ALA A 188 -8.82 -26.05 -14.12
CA ALA A 188 -10.02 -25.96 -13.29
C ALA A 188 -9.91 -24.86 -12.22
N LEU A 189 -8.74 -24.75 -11.58
CA LEU A 189 -8.50 -23.76 -10.53
C LEU A 189 -8.40 -22.32 -11.09
N CYS A 190 -7.86 -22.13 -12.29
CA CYS A 190 -7.57 -20.81 -12.84
C CYS A 190 -8.61 -20.30 -13.85
N ALA A 191 -9.48 -21.16 -14.40
CA ALA A 191 -10.36 -20.83 -15.53
C ALA A 191 -11.21 -19.57 -15.31
N GLU A 192 -11.90 -19.46 -14.16
CA GLU A 192 -12.78 -18.33 -13.88
C GLU A 192 -12.01 -17.00 -13.84
N LEU A 193 -10.83 -17.00 -13.21
CA LEU A 193 -9.99 -15.81 -13.15
C LEU A 193 -9.42 -15.47 -14.53
N MET A 194 -8.93 -16.46 -15.28
CA MET A 194 -8.40 -16.24 -16.63
C MET A 194 -9.45 -15.64 -17.55
N ALA A 195 -10.68 -16.18 -17.54
CA ALA A 195 -11.79 -15.65 -18.33
C ALA A 195 -12.15 -14.21 -17.94
N ARG A 196 -12.23 -13.93 -16.64
CA ARG A 196 -12.56 -12.59 -16.14
C ARG A 196 -11.43 -11.58 -16.38
N HIS A 197 -10.18 -12.02 -16.29
CA HIS A 197 -9.03 -11.18 -16.62
C HIS A 197 -9.01 -10.86 -18.12
N GLN A 198 -9.22 -11.86 -18.98
CA GLN A 198 -9.28 -11.68 -20.43
C GLN A 198 -10.38 -10.70 -20.83
N SER A 199 -11.57 -10.76 -20.22
CA SER A 199 -12.66 -9.84 -20.54
C SER A 199 -12.41 -8.39 -20.11
N VAL A 200 -11.61 -8.17 -19.06
CA VAL A 200 -11.35 -6.83 -18.50
C VAL A 200 -10.03 -6.24 -18.98
N GLN A 201 -9.02 -7.06 -19.28
CA GLN A 201 -7.66 -6.62 -19.66
C GLN A 201 -7.27 -7.00 -21.09
N GLY A 202 -8.04 -7.85 -21.77
CA GLY A 202 -7.77 -8.25 -23.15
C GLY A 202 -6.58 -9.20 -23.33
N ASN A 203 -5.96 -9.67 -22.24
CA ASN A 203 -4.82 -10.58 -22.27
C ASN A 203 -4.87 -11.61 -21.12
N ALA A 204 -4.01 -12.62 -21.22
CA ALA A 204 -3.87 -13.64 -20.20
C ALA A 204 -3.22 -13.08 -18.91
N PRO A 205 -3.64 -13.54 -17.72
CA PRO A 205 -3.04 -13.12 -16.47
C PRO A 205 -1.60 -13.63 -16.35
N SER A 206 -0.75 -12.85 -15.67
CA SER A 206 0.61 -13.30 -15.35
C SER A 206 0.61 -14.45 -14.34
N ALA A 207 1.68 -15.25 -14.36
CA ALA A 207 1.90 -16.31 -13.36
C ALA A 207 1.78 -15.77 -11.93
N GLU A 208 2.35 -14.59 -11.67
CA GLU A 208 2.31 -13.94 -10.36
C GLU A 208 0.86 -13.62 -9.91
N LEU A 209 0.01 -13.15 -10.82
CA LEU A 209 -1.40 -12.86 -10.49
C LEU A 209 -2.18 -14.14 -10.16
N LEU A 210 -1.94 -15.21 -10.93
CA LEU A 210 -2.55 -16.52 -10.70
C LEU A 210 -2.07 -17.13 -9.37
N THR A 211 -0.77 -17.05 -9.06
CA THR A 211 -0.24 -17.52 -7.79
C THR A 211 -0.86 -16.77 -6.62
N ARG A 212 -0.95 -15.44 -6.67
CA ARG A 212 -1.61 -14.65 -5.62
C ARG A 212 -3.07 -15.01 -5.43
N PHE A 213 -3.79 -15.23 -6.54
CA PHE A 213 -5.17 -15.68 -6.52
C PHE A 213 -5.32 -17.03 -5.79
N LEU A 214 -4.52 -18.02 -6.18
CA LEU A 214 -4.57 -19.36 -5.60
C LEU A 214 -4.14 -19.38 -4.13
N CYS A 215 -3.18 -18.54 -3.75
CA CYS A 215 -2.72 -18.41 -2.36
C CYS A 215 -3.55 -17.42 -1.52
N GLY A 216 -4.65 -16.87 -2.05
CA GLY A 216 -5.52 -15.95 -1.31
C GLY A 216 -4.92 -14.56 -1.04
N ILE A 217 -3.81 -14.22 -1.69
CA ILE A 217 -3.12 -12.93 -1.53
C ILE A 217 -3.85 -11.86 -2.32
N SER A 218 -4.32 -10.83 -1.62
CA SER A 218 -5.05 -9.72 -2.25
C SER A 218 -4.12 -8.86 -3.11
N ALA A 219 -4.61 -8.40 -4.25
CA ALA A 219 -3.95 -7.44 -5.13
C ALA A 219 -4.99 -6.47 -5.70
N PRO A 220 -4.64 -5.21 -6.02
CA PRO A 220 -5.60 -4.21 -6.53
C PRO A 220 -6.42 -4.73 -7.73
N LEU A 221 -5.76 -5.42 -8.65
CA LEU A 221 -6.41 -6.02 -9.82
C LEU A 221 -7.39 -7.14 -9.41
N LEU A 222 -7.03 -8.01 -8.46
CA LEU A 222 -7.92 -9.07 -7.97
C LEU A 222 -9.16 -8.49 -7.27
N THR A 223 -9.03 -7.38 -6.55
CA THR A 223 -10.16 -6.67 -5.94
C THR A 223 -11.10 -6.13 -7.04
N ARG A 224 -10.56 -5.48 -8.07
CA ARG A 224 -11.34 -4.97 -9.21
C ARG A 224 -12.06 -6.10 -9.95
N LEU A 225 -11.42 -7.26 -10.09
CA LEU A 225 -12.00 -8.45 -10.70
C LEU A 225 -12.95 -9.21 -9.77
N LYS A 226 -13.21 -8.74 -8.55
CA LYS A 226 -14.03 -9.44 -7.53
C LYS A 226 -13.57 -10.90 -7.36
N ALA A 227 -12.25 -11.13 -7.36
CA ALA A 227 -11.67 -12.47 -7.44
C ALA A 227 -11.98 -13.32 -6.21
N ARG A 228 -12.24 -12.71 -5.04
CA ARG A 228 -12.62 -13.41 -3.80
C ARG A 228 -13.89 -14.24 -3.91
N SER A 229 -14.77 -13.95 -4.87
CA SER A 229 -15.99 -14.71 -5.10
C SER A 229 -15.80 -15.90 -6.04
N LEU A 230 -14.60 -16.11 -6.57
CA LEU A 230 -14.28 -17.17 -7.54
C LEU A 230 -13.85 -18.43 -6.79
N SER A 231 -14.20 -19.59 -7.34
CA SER A 231 -13.93 -20.89 -6.72
C SER A 231 -12.45 -21.18 -6.45
N GLY A 232 -11.54 -20.71 -7.32
CA GLY A 232 -10.11 -20.92 -7.17
C GLY A 232 -9.39 -19.96 -6.20
N PHE A 233 -10.07 -18.95 -5.65
CA PHE A 233 -9.43 -18.01 -4.75
C PHE A 233 -9.07 -18.69 -3.43
N ALA A 234 -7.83 -18.53 -2.99
CA ALA A 234 -7.29 -19.15 -1.77
C ALA A 234 -7.30 -20.70 -1.76
N ALA A 235 -7.57 -21.36 -2.89
CA ALA A 235 -7.62 -22.82 -2.98
C ALA A 235 -6.30 -23.52 -2.59
N LEU A 236 -5.17 -22.81 -2.64
CA LEU A 236 -3.83 -23.27 -2.28
C LEU A 236 -3.19 -22.37 -1.21
N GLU A 237 -3.98 -21.69 -0.37
CA GLU A 237 -3.48 -20.77 0.68
C GLU A 237 -2.52 -21.46 1.67
N ASP A 238 -2.75 -22.75 1.90
CA ASP A 238 -1.93 -23.55 2.76
C ASP A 238 -0.54 -23.80 2.16
N TYR A 239 -0.40 -23.91 0.84
CA TYR A 239 0.83 -24.33 0.17
C TYR A 239 1.92 -23.24 0.19
N PRO A 240 3.22 -23.63 0.24
CA PRO A 240 4.30 -22.65 0.14
C PRO A 240 4.22 -21.87 -1.18
N TYR A 241 4.18 -20.54 -1.09
CA TYR A 241 4.02 -19.64 -2.23
C TYR A 241 4.98 -19.94 -3.39
N ALA A 242 6.25 -20.20 -3.08
CA ALA A 242 7.28 -20.51 -4.07
C ALA A 242 6.96 -21.79 -4.87
N GLN A 243 6.39 -22.81 -4.23
CA GLN A 243 6.01 -24.06 -4.89
C GLN A 243 4.80 -23.85 -5.80
N VAL A 244 3.79 -23.11 -5.33
CA VAL A 244 2.61 -22.75 -6.16
C VAL A 244 3.05 -21.91 -7.35
N ARG A 245 3.97 -20.95 -7.16
CA ARG A 245 4.50 -20.11 -8.24
C ARG A 245 5.20 -20.93 -9.31
N ALA A 246 6.10 -21.83 -8.91
CA ALA A 246 6.80 -22.71 -9.83
C ALA A 246 5.82 -23.60 -10.61
N TRP A 247 4.88 -24.24 -9.91
CA TRP A 247 3.85 -25.07 -10.52
C TRP A 247 2.97 -24.30 -11.52
N VAL A 248 2.56 -23.08 -11.19
CA VAL A 248 1.81 -22.19 -12.10
C VAL A 248 2.64 -21.84 -13.33
N GLN A 249 3.92 -21.47 -13.15
CA GLN A 249 4.81 -21.13 -14.26
C GLN A 249 4.98 -22.30 -15.22
N ASP A 250 5.18 -23.51 -14.69
CA ASP A 250 5.34 -24.70 -15.52
C ASP A 250 4.04 -25.11 -16.19
N SER A 251 2.90 -24.94 -15.52
CA SER A 251 1.56 -25.18 -16.11
C SER A 251 1.26 -24.22 -17.26
N ILE A 252 1.66 -22.95 -17.16
CA ILE A 252 1.50 -21.97 -18.25
C ILE A 252 2.41 -22.34 -19.43
N LYS A 253 3.67 -22.74 -19.17
CA LYS A 253 4.58 -23.19 -20.23
C LYS A 253 4.06 -24.42 -20.96
N ALA A 254 3.43 -25.35 -20.24
CA ALA A 254 2.89 -26.57 -20.83
C ALA A 254 1.61 -26.34 -21.66
N ALA A 255 0.93 -25.20 -21.47
CA ALA A 255 -0.29 -24.84 -22.18
C ALA A 255 -0.05 -23.99 -23.45
N ASN A 256 1.17 -23.48 -23.65
CA ASN A 256 1.60 -22.71 -24.82
C ASN A 256 2.41 -23.59 -25.77
#